data_AF-A0A1J3EPT5-F1
#
_entry.id   AF-A0A1J3EPT5-F1
#
_cell.length_a   1.000
_cell.length_b   1.000
_cell.length_c   1.000
_cell.angle_alpha   90.00
_cell.angle_beta   90.00
_cell.angle_gamma   90.00
#
_symmetry.space_group_name_H-M   'P 1'
#
loop_
_entity.id
_entity.type
_entity.pdbx_description
1 polymer ?
#
loop_
_entity_poly.entity_id
_entity_poly.type
_entity_poly.pdbx_seq_one_letter_code
_entity_poly.pdbx_strand_id
1 'polypeptide(L)' 'RFCGLCSIWDLIEKPEGARIVGSKWIFTVKSGIPGVEAKRHKARLVAQGFSQTEGVDYNEIFSPVVKHVSIRLILS' A
#
# COMPACT_ATOMS: atom_id res chain seq x y z
N ARG A 1 -12.65 -3.57 -4.11
CA ARG A 1 -13.52 -2.38 -4.36
C ARG A 1 -14.87 -2.68 -3.73
N PHE A 2 -15.54 -1.73 -3.08
CA PHE A 2 -16.04 -2.05 -1.73
C PHE A 2 -17.28 -1.11 -1.35
N CYS A 3 -17.82 -1.05 -0.10
CA CYS A 3 -18.71 0.05 0.43
C CYS A 3 -18.44 0.53 1.92
N GLY A 4 -18.56 1.82 2.31
CA GLY A 4 -18.22 2.37 3.66
C GLY A 4 -18.67 3.81 4.03
N LEU A 5 -17.81 4.59 4.70
CA LEU A 5 -18.19 5.78 5.54
C LEU A 5 -17.42 7.10 5.26
N CYS A 6 -16.56 7.11 4.25
CA CYS A 6 -16.04 8.34 3.64
C CYS A 6 -16.00 8.07 2.14
N SER A 7 -16.70 8.84 1.31
CA SER A 7 -17.06 8.56 -0.09
C SER A 7 -15.85 8.39 -1.03
N ILE A 8 -15.10 7.31 -0.83
CA ILE A 8 -13.80 6.99 -1.43
C ILE A 8 -13.57 5.47 -1.34
N TRP A 9 -13.67 4.93 -0.10
CA TRP A 9 -13.45 3.52 0.26
C TRP A 9 -14.14 3.18 1.62
N ASP A 10 -14.02 1.97 2.15
CA ASP A 10 -15.02 0.94 1.88
C ASP A 10 -14.62 -0.53 2.27
N LEU A 11 -15.58 -1.48 2.45
CA LEU A 11 -15.42 -2.96 2.45
C LEU A 11 -16.47 -3.74 1.59
N ILE A 12 -16.12 -4.85 0.90
CA ILE A 12 -17.02 -5.93 0.36
C ILE A 12 -16.40 -7.30 0.69
N GLU A 13 -17.21 -8.36 0.64
CA GLU A 13 -16.74 -9.74 0.71
C GLU A 13 -15.89 -10.14 -0.51
N LYS A 14 -15.01 -11.12 -0.30
CA LYS A 14 -14.12 -11.64 -1.33
C LYS A 14 -14.94 -12.37 -2.41
N PRO A 15 -14.84 -12.00 -3.71
CA PRO A 15 -15.46 -12.77 -4.77
C PRO A 15 -14.89 -14.19 -4.82
N GLU A 16 -15.72 -15.19 -5.11
CA GLU A 16 -15.25 -16.56 -5.34
C GLU A 16 -14.24 -16.60 -6.49
N GLY A 17 -13.19 -17.41 -6.34
CA GLY A 17 -12.08 -17.48 -7.30
C GLY A 17 -11.11 -16.29 -7.30
N ALA A 18 -11.42 -15.15 -6.68
CA ALA A 18 -10.51 -13.98 -6.68
C ALA A 18 -9.20 -14.27 -5.94
N ARG A 19 -8.06 -13.88 -6.54
CA ARG A 19 -6.74 -13.95 -5.89
C ARG A 19 -6.50 -12.67 -5.10
N ILE A 20 -6.38 -12.76 -3.78
CA ILE A 20 -6.10 -11.59 -2.95
C ILE A 20 -4.61 -11.26 -3.10
N VAL A 21 -4.32 -10.07 -3.62
CA VAL A 21 -2.95 -9.53 -3.69
C VAL A 21 -2.45 -9.22 -2.28
N GLY A 22 -1.40 -9.93 -1.85
CA GLY A 22 -0.77 -9.67 -0.56
C GLY A 22 -0.10 -8.30 -0.50
N SER A 23 0.21 -7.81 0.69
CA SER A 23 1.08 -6.64 0.87
C SER A 23 2.19 -6.92 1.87
N LYS A 24 3.27 -6.12 1.83
CA LYS A 24 4.41 -6.25 2.74
C LYS A 24 5.00 -4.88 3.05
N TRP A 25 5.40 -4.68 4.30
CA TRP A 25 6.21 -3.54 4.71
C TRP A 25 7.68 -3.78 4.40
N ILE A 26 8.30 -2.82 3.71
CA ILE A 26 9.73 -2.75 3.47
C ILE A 26 10.30 -1.62 4.32
N PHE A 27 11.17 -1.97 5.26
CA PHE A 27 11.92 -1.03 6.07
C PHE A 27 13.33 -0.87 5.49
N THR A 28 13.80 0.37 5.36
CA THR A 28 15.14 0.71 4.88
C THR A 28 15.73 1.78 5.77
N VAL A 29 16.86 1.49 6.41
CA VAL A 29 17.66 2.51 7.10
C VAL A 29 18.64 3.08 6.10
N LYS A 30 18.55 4.39 5.83
CA LYS A 30 19.63 5.11 5.16
C LYS A 30 20.60 5.62 6.22
N SER A 31 21.84 5.13 6.18
CA SER A 31 22.96 5.77 6.87
C SER A 31 23.19 7.15 6.25
N GLY A 32 22.87 8.20 7.00
CA GLY A 32 23.28 9.56 6.64
C GLY A 32 24.78 9.74 6.81
N ILE A 33 25.30 10.87 6.34
CA ILE A 33 26.72 11.22 6.46
C ILE A 33 27.04 11.49 7.95
N PRO A 34 27.99 10.77 8.58
CA PRO A 34 28.34 10.99 9.98
C PRO A 34 28.70 12.46 10.26
N GLY A 35 28.05 13.06 11.25
CA GLY A 35 28.24 14.48 11.62
C GLY A 35 27.52 15.51 10.74
N VAL A 36 26.89 15.11 9.63
CA VAL A 36 26.20 16.03 8.71
C VAL A 36 24.71 15.68 8.51
N GLU A 37 24.38 14.39 8.39
CA GLU A 37 22.98 13.93 8.24
C GLU A 37 22.68 12.75 9.17
N ALA A 38 21.58 12.85 9.91
CA ALA A 38 21.12 11.78 10.79
C ALA A 38 20.66 10.53 10.00
N LYS A 39 20.70 9.35 10.63
CA LYS A 39 20.18 8.11 10.03
C LYS A 39 18.69 8.26 9.73
N ARG A 40 18.30 8.06 8.47
CA ARG A 40 16.91 8.21 8.02
C ARG A 40 16.23 6.86 7.84
N HIS A 41 15.29 6.57 8.72
CA HIS A 41 14.42 5.40 8.61
C HIS A 41 13.33 5.67 7.55
N LYS A 42 13.16 4.76 6.59
CA LYS A 42 12.07 4.78 5.61
C LYS A 42 11.28 3.48 5.70
N ALA A 43 9.96 3.59 5.80
CA ALA A 43 9.03 2.47 5.64
C ALA A 43 8.27 2.66 4.33
N ARG A 44 7.98 1.57 3.62
CA ARG A 44 7.11 1.54 2.43
C ARG A 44 6.19 0.34 2.52
N LEU A 45 4.88 0.55 2.38
CA LEU A 45 3.93 -0.53 2.14
C LEU A 45 3.91 -0.81 0.63
N VAL A 46 4.13 -2.06 0.24
CA VAL A 46 4.24 -2.47 -1.17
C VAL A 46 3.35 -3.69 -1.41
N ALA A 47 2.63 -3.70 -2.53
CA ALA A 47 1.87 -4.86 -2.98
C ALA A 47 2.80 -5.99 -3.43
N GLN A 48 2.40 -7.23 -3.19
CA GLN A 48 3.14 -8.42 -3.58
C GLN A 48 2.89 -8.72 -5.07
N GLY A 49 3.61 -8.02 -5.95
CA GLY A 49 3.38 -8.02 -7.41
C GLY A 49 3.32 -9.40 -8.08
N PHE A 50 4.03 -10.41 -7.55
CA PHE A 50 3.94 -11.80 -8.05
C PHE A 50 2.53 -12.42 -7.91
N SER A 51 1.69 -11.86 -7.04
CA SER A 51 0.30 -12.25 -6.83
C SER A 51 -0.70 -11.45 -7.68
N GLN A 52 -0.23 -10.50 -8.49
CA GLN A 52 -1.06 -9.74 -9.42
C GLN A 52 -1.18 -10.46 -10.78
N THR A 53 -2.31 -10.28 -11.44
CA THR A 53 -2.58 -10.74 -12.82
C THR A 53 -2.96 -9.54 -13.68
N GLU A 54 -2.25 -9.34 -14.79
CA GLU A 54 -2.56 -8.30 -15.78
C GLU A 54 -3.99 -8.45 -16.31
N GLY A 55 -4.68 -7.33 -16.52
CA GLY A 55 -6.09 -7.31 -16.93
C GLY A 55 -7.09 -7.59 -15.80
N VAL A 56 -6.65 -8.08 -14.64
CA VAL A 56 -7.51 -8.40 -13.48
C VAL A 56 -7.22 -7.46 -12.32
N ASP A 57 -5.96 -7.40 -11.86
CA ASP A 57 -5.54 -6.57 -10.72
C ASP A 57 -5.09 -5.17 -11.13
N TYR A 58 -4.65 -5.01 -12.37
CA TYR A 58 -4.33 -3.73 -12.99
C TYR A 58 -4.71 -3.74 -14.48
N ASN A 59 -5.44 -2.71 -14.91
CA ASN A 59 -5.77 -2.44 -16.32
C ASN A 59 -5.18 -1.11 -16.83
N GLU A 60 -4.81 -0.20 -15.92
CA GLU A 60 -4.18 1.08 -16.21
C GLU A 60 -3.11 1.38 -15.15
N ILE A 61 -2.14 2.25 -15.47
CA ILE A 61 -1.04 2.63 -14.56
C ILE A 61 -1.54 3.65 -13.51
N PHE A 62 -2.37 3.19 -12.58
CA PHE A 62 -2.71 3.96 -11.40
C PHE A 62 -1.55 3.96 -10.41
N SER A 63 -0.80 5.07 -10.35
CA SER A 63 0.15 5.31 -9.27
C SER A 63 -0.62 5.71 -8.00
N PRO A 64 -0.68 4.87 -6.95
CA PRO A 64 -1.60 5.07 -5.85
C PRO A 64 -1.05 6.11 -4.87
N VAL A 65 -1.46 7.38 -5.03
CA VAL A 65 -1.19 8.44 -4.05
C VAL A 65 -2.14 8.29 -2.86
N VAL A 66 -1.78 7.41 -1.92
CA VAL A 66 -2.54 7.19 -0.68
C VAL A 66 -2.47 8.45 0.20
N LYS A 67 -3.63 9.02 0.57
CA LYS A 67 -3.71 10.16 1.48
C LYS A 67 -3.23 9.75 2.88
N HIS A 68 -2.41 10.59 3.52
CA HIS A 68 -1.88 10.33 4.88
C HIS A 68 -2.97 10.06 5.94
N VAL A 69 -4.17 10.64 5.78
CA VAL A 69 -5.32 10.40 6.65
C VAL A 69 -5.78 8.93 6.60
N SER A 70 -5.82 8.32 5.41
CA SER A 70 -6.17 6.92 5.22
C SER A 70 -5.16 5.98 5.88
N ILE A 71 -3.87 6.33 5.86
CA ILE A 71 -2.83 5.55 6.55
C ILE A 71 -3.03 5.61 8.07
N ARG A 72 -3.41 6.78 8.63
CA ARG A 72 -3.70 6.91 10.07
C ARG A 72 -4.90 6.06 10.49
N LEU A 73 -5.99 6.07 9.73
CA LEU A 73 -7.19 5.27 10.00
C LEU A 73 -6.98 3.74 10.00
N ILE A 74 -5.94 3.25 9.32
CA ILE A 74 -5.60 1.81 9.26
C ILE A 74 -4.64 1.42 10.39
N LEU A 75 -3.93 2.37 10.98
CA LEU A 75 -2.89 2.15 12.00
C LEU A 75 -3.30 2.66 13.41
N SER A 76 -4.52 3.17 13.55
CA SER A 76 -5.11 3.67 14.80
C SER A 76 -5.87 2.60 15.58
#